data_AF-A0A319EU04-F1
#
_entry.id   AF-A0A319EU04-F1
#
_cell.length_a   1.000
_cell.length_b   1.000
_cell.length_c   1.000
_cell.angle_alpha   90.00
_cell.angle_beta   90.00
_cell.angle_gamma   90.00
#
_symmetry.space_group_name_H-M   'P 1'
#
loop_
_entity.id
_entity.type
_entity.pdbx_description
1 polymer ?
#
loop_
_entity_poly.entity_id
_entity_poly.type
_entity_poly.pdbx_seq_one_letter_code
_entity_poly.pdbx_strand_id
1 'polypeptide(L)'
;MATNPPLPPADFRIYNHMADKMKAFHDHFRMQWNVLFAAANTSTRPMDMSLRSYLKLCLEFCHGLEIHHRIEKTRLFPLLATRMSAFRKKSSLIQQHKSIHKGLDNLEVYAQNCLQGAADFQWSEVKGILEQFGPTLWQHLDEEVEELGADKLREHWSKEEMLRMPM
;
A
#
# COMPACT_ATOMS: atom_id res chain seq x y z
N MET A 1 -29.95 3.95 -0.30
CA MET A 1 -28.99 4.85 -0.95
C MET A 1 -29.28 4.80 -2.43
N ALA A 2 -29.42 5.94 -3.11
CA ALA A 2 -29.68 5.94 -4.55
C ALA A 2 -28.43 5.41 -5.26
N THR A 3 -28.52 4.22 -5.87
CA THR A 3 -27.46 3.68 -6.71
C THR A 3 -27.40 4.53 -7.98
N ASN A 4 -26.33 5.29 -8.15
CA ASN A 4 -26.11 6.04 -9.38
C ASN A 4 -26.17 5.08 -10.58
N PRO A 5 -26.80 5.48 -11.70
CA PRO A 5 -26.92 4.60 -12.86
C PRO A 5 -25.53 4.15 -13.35
N PRO A 6 -25.40 2.94 -13.92
CA PRO A 6 -24.12 2.47 -14.42
C PRO A 6 -23.50 3.44 -15.44
N LEU A 7 -22.20 3.70 -15.34
CA LEU A 7 -21.48 4.52 -16.32
C LEU A 7 -21.33 3.77 -17.64
N PRO A 8 -21.38 4.46 -18.80
CA PRO A 8 -20.89 3.91 -20.05
C PRO A 8 -19.44 3.40 -19.89
N PRO A 9 -19.03 2.31 -20.56
CA PRO A 9 -17.71 1.71 -20.35
C PRO A 9 -16.52 2.68 -20.56
N ALA A 10 -16.65 3.62 -21.51
CA ALA A 10 -15.62 4.63 -21.75
C ALA A 10 -15.47 5.61 -20.57
N ASP A 11 -16.60 6.01 -19.98
CA ASP A 11 -16.62 6.93 -18.85
C ASP A 11 -16.14 6.23 -17.58
N PHE A 12 -16.57 4.99 -17.36
CA PHE A 12 -16.08 4.16 -16.25
C PHE A 12 -14.56 4.10 -16.24
N ARG A 13 -13.92 3.83 -17.38
CA ARG A 13 -12.45 3.77 -17.47
C ARG A 13 -11.78 5.08 -17.11
N ILE A 14 -12.36 6.22 -17.46
CA ILE A 14 -11.81 7.54 -17.12
C ILE A 14 -11.83 7.75 -15.61
N TYR A 15 -12.96 7.45 -14.97
CA TYR A 15 -13.08 7.57 -13.52
C TYR A 15 -12.25 6.52 -12.77
N ASN A 16 -12.18 5.29 -13.27
CA ASN A 16 -11.52 4.18 -12.57
C ASN A 16 -10.01 4.11 -12.75
N HIS A 17 -9.44 4.89 -13.67
CA HIS A 17 -8.01 4.84 -14.02
C HIS A 17 -7.07 4.96 -12.82
N MET A 18 -7.46 5.76 -11.82
CA MET A 18 -6.67 5.93 -10.60
C MET A 18 -6.69 4.68 -9.72
N ALA A 19 -7.87 4.10 -9.50
CA ALA A 19 -8.01 2.83 -8.80
C ALA A 19 -7.24 1.70 -9.50
N ASP A 20 -7.27 1.63 -10.83
CA ASP A 20 -6.56 0.60 -11.59
C ASP A 20 -5.03 0.73 -11.41
N LYS A 21 -4.49 1.96 -11.50
CA LYS A 21 -3.07 2.23 -11.21
C LYS A 21 -2.72 1.89 -9.77
N MET A 22 -3.54 2.33 -8.81
CA MET A 22 -3.32 2.10 -7.39
C MET A 22 -3.30 0.59 -7.09
N LYS A 23 -4.28 -0.14 -7.62
CA LYS A 23 -4.38 -1.58 -7.49
C LYS A 23 -3.15 -2.29 -8.06
N ALA A 24 -2.59 -1.84 -9.18
CA ALA A 24 -1.37 -2.44 -9.74
C ALA A 24 -0.17 -2.29 -8.80
N PHE A 25 0.03 -1.13 -8.17
CA PHE A 25 1.07 -0.96 -7.13
C PHE A 25 0.77 -1.82 -5.91
N HIS A 26 -0.47 -1.82 -5.43
CA HIS A 26 -0.88 -2.60 -4.26
C HIS A 26 -0.73 -4.11 -4.46
N ASP A 27 -1.03 -4.61 -5.65
CA ASP A 27 -0.86 -6.03 -5.99
C ASP A 27 0.63 -6.43 -5.99
N HIS A 28 1.53 -5.53 -6.40
CA HIS A 28 2.97 -5.75 -6.25
C HIS A 28 3.38 -5.88 -4.78
N PHE A 29 2.89 -5.00 -3.91
CA PHE A 29 3.15 -5.08 -2.47
C PHE A 29 2.54 -6.33 -1.83
N ARG A 30 1.32 -6.74 -2.22
CA ARG A 30 0.71 -8.00 -1.78
C ARG A 30 1.54 -9.21 -2.19
N MET A 31 2.11 -9.21 -3.41
CA MET A 31 2.98 -10.29 -3.87
C MET A 31 4.25 -10.39 -3.04
N GLN A 32 4.94 -9.27 -2.78
CA GLN A 32 6.11 -9.25 -1.90
C GLN A 32 5.74 -9.68 -0.47
N TRP A 33 4.66 -9.14 0.08
CA TRP A 33 4.13 -9.51 1.40
C TRP A 33 3.91 -11.00 1.52
N ASN A 34 3.26 -11.63 0.54
CA ASN A 34 2.94 -13.05 0.57
C ASN A 34 4.20 -13.91 0.64
N VAL A 35 5.27 -13.54 -0.08
CA VAL A 35 6.56 -14.22 0.02
C VAL A 35 7.18 -14.03 1.40
N LEU A 36 7.22 -12.79 1.89
CA LEU A 36 7.82 -12.44 3.18
C LEU A 36 7.12 -13.15 4.34
N PHE A 37 5.78 -13.06 4.38
CA PHE A 37 4.95 -13.60 5.43
C PHE A 37 4.87 -15.13 5.38
N ALA A 38 4.76 -15.75 4.20
CA ALA A 38 4.75 -17.21 4.10
C ALA A 38 6.06 -17.80 4.63
N ALA A 39 7.21 -17.20 4.30
CA ALA A 39 8.50 -17.66 4.78
C ALA A 39 8.64 -17.46 6.30
N ALA A 40 8.22 -16.31 6.82
CA ALA A 40 8.20 -16.04 8.26
C ALA A 40 7.28 -17.00 9.04
N ASN A 41 6.11 -17.30 8.47
CA ASN A 41 5.12 -18.16 9.10
C ASN A 41 5.51 -19.65 9.11
N THR A 42 6.20 -20.10 8.06
CA THR A 42 6.65 -21.50 7.93
C THR A 42 8.11 -21.71 8.36
N SER A 43 8.79 -20.64 8.76
CA SER A 43 10.23 -20.63 9.05
C SER A 43 11.08 -21.22 7.91
N THR A 44 10.60 -21.10 6.67
CA THR A 44 11.19 -21.75 5.49
C THR A 44 11.19 -20.78 4.32
N ARG A 45 12.36 -20.53 3.72
CA ARG A 45 12.46 -19.68 2.52
C ARG A 45 11.98 -20.42 1.27
N PRO A 46 11.50 -19.72 0.23
CA PRO A 46 11.34 -20.30 -1.09
C PRO A 46 12.61 -21.03 -1.57
N MET A 47 12.43 -22.05 -2.41
CA MET A 47 13.54 -22.75 -3.06
C MET A 47 14.43 -21.73 -3.78
N ASP A 48 15.75 -21.90 -3.67
CA ASP A 48 16.78 -21.02 -4.23
C ASP A 48 16.87 -19.60 -3.64
N MET A 49 16.07 -19.26 -2.61
CA MET A 49 16.19 -17.99 -1.90
C MET A 49 17.19 -18.08 -0.74
N SER A 50 18.32 -17.38 -0.88
CA SER A 50 19.27 -17.19 0.21
C SER A 50 18.68 -16.30 1.33
N LEU A 51 19.20 -16.42 2.55
CA LEU A 51 18.82 -15.49 3.64
C LEU A 51 19.11 -14.04 3.28
N ARG A 52 20.25 -13.76 2.62
CA ARG A 52 20.59 -12.42 2.16
C ARG A 52 19.56 -11.87 1.16
N SER A 53 19.07 -12.71 0.25
CA SER A 53 18.03 -12.33 -0.71
C SER A 53 16.70 -12.04 -0.01
N TYR A 54 16.34 -12.84 1.00
CA TYR A 54 15.15 -12.60 1.82
C TYR A 54 15.21 -11.25 2.55
N LEU A 55 16.34 -10.95 3.21
CA LEU A 55 16.53 -9.68 3.91
C LEU A 55 16.52 -8.49 2.95
N LYS A 56 17.10 -8.62 1.75
CA LYS A 56 16.99 -7.59 0.70
C LYS A 56 15.56 -7.36 0.26
N LEU A 57 14.76 -8.42 0.11
CA LEU A 57 13.34 -8.30 -0.23
C LEU A 57 12.56 -7.54 0.86
N CYS A 58 12.88 -7.74 2.16
CA CYS A 58 12.31 -6.92 3.24
C CYS A 58 12.61 -5.43 3.04
N LEU A 59 13.86 -5.08 2.71
CA LEU A 59 14.26 -3.68 2.49
C LEU A 59 13.62 -3.08 1.24
N GLU A 60 13.56 -3.84 0.15
CA GLU A 60 12.90 -3.43 -1.09
C GLU A 60 11.41 -3.16 -0.86
N PHE A 61 10.74 -4.01 -0.09
CA PHE A 61 9.35 -3.82 0.32
C PHE A 61 9.16 -2.55 1.15
N CYS A 62 10.01 -2.31 2.16
CA CYS A 62 9.95 -1.11 2.99
C CYS A 62 10.15 0.16 2.16
N HIS A 63 11.20 0.19 1.35
CA HIS A 63 11.53 1.34 0.51
C HIS A 63 10.45 1.61 -0.55
N GLY A 64 9.90 0.55 -1.16
CA GLY A 64 8.83 0.65 -2.14
C GLY A 64 7.57 1.30 -1.57
N LEU A 65 7.10 0.82 -0.40
CA LEU A 65 5.96 1.41 0.29
C LEU A 65 6.23 2.84 0.77
N GLU A 66 7.45 3.13 1.22
CA GLU A 66 7.82 4.48 1.63
C GLU A 66 7.71 5.48 0.48
N ILE A 67 8.28 5.16 -0.68
CA ILE A 67 8.20 6.01 -1.88
C ILE A 67 6.75 6.19 -2.32
N HIS A 68 5.99 5.09 -2.37
CA HIS A 68 4.58 5.08 -2.75
C HIS A 68 3.75 6.02 -1.87
N HIS A 69 3.80 5.82 -0.54
CA HIS A 69 3.13 6.67 0.42
C HIS A 69 3.60 8.13 0.38
N ARG A 70 4.87 8.38 0.07
CA ARG A 70 5.39 9.74 -0.07
C ARG A 70 4.78 10.42 -1.29
N ILE A 71 4.64 9.73 -2.42
CA ILE A 71 4.00 10.29 -3.62
C ILE A 71 2.53 10.62 -3.33
N GLU A 72 1.78 9.71 -2.71
CA GLU A 72 0.40 9.95 -2.30
C GLU A 72 0.26 11.19 -1.43
N LYS A 73 1.00 11.23 -0.31
CA LYS A 73 0.90 12.31 0.67
C LYS A 73 1.32 13.67 0.12
N THR A 74 2.26 13.70 -0.84
CA THR A 74 2.82 14.96 -1.36
C THR A 74 2.15 15.44 -2.64
N ARG A 75 1.51 14.54 -3.40
CA ARG A 75 0.93 14.86 -4.71
C ARG A 75 -0.56 14.55 -4.77
N LEU A 76 -0.96 13.30 -4.51
CA LEU A 76 -2.30 12.83 -4.80
C LEU A 76 -3.33 13.22 -3.73
N PHE A 77 -3.06 12.88 -2.47
CA PHE A 77 -3.99 13.12 -1.37
C PHE A 77 -4.31 14.60 -1.14
N PRO A 78 -3.36 15.55 -1.24
CA PRO A 78 -3.69 16.97 -1.12
C PRO A 78 -4.74 17.42 -2.14
N LEU A 79 -4.69 16.89 -3.36
CA LEU A 79 -5.67 17.19 -4.41
C LEU A 79 -7.03 16.57 -4.09
N LEU A 80 -7.07 15.28 -3.76
CA LEU A 80 -8.32 14.58 -3.45
C LEU A 80 -9.02 15.15 -2.20
N ALA A 81 -8.25 15.52 -1.17
CA ALA A 81 -8.75 16.06 0.09
C ALA A 81 -9.56 17.36 -0.05
N THR A 82 -9.41 18.08 -1.18
CA THR A 82 -10.20 19.28 -1.49
C THR A 82 -11.69 18.99 -1.58
N ARG A 83 -12.08 17.78 -2.02
CA ARG A 83 -13.48 17.38 -2.21
C ARG A 83 -13.86 16.09 -1.46
N MET A 84 -12.90 15.21 -1.19
CA MET A 84 -13.13 13.90 -0.59
C MET A 84 -12.65 13.86 0.86
N SER A 85 -13.58 13.66 1.79
CA SER A 85 -13.26 13.63 3.22
C SER A 85 -12.33 12.48 3.61
N ALA A 86 -12.37 11.36 2.88
CA ALA A 86 -11.53 10.19 3.07
C ALA A 86 -10.02 10.48 2.95
N PHE A 87 -9.63 11.55 2.25
CA PHE A 87 -8.22 11.92 2.05
C PHE A 87 -7.76 13.10 2.93
N ARG A 88 -8.63 13.64 3.79
CA ARG A 88 -8.27 14.74 4.70
C ARG A 88 -7.33 14.24 5.80
N LYS A 89 -6.51 15.14 6.35
CA LYS A 89 -5.46 14.84 7.36
C LYS A 89 -5.87 14.00 8.58
N LYS A 90 -7.16 13.96 8.93
CA LYS A 90 -7.70 13.24 10.09
C LYS A 90 -8.51 11.99 9.70
N SER A 91 -8.52 11.59 8.43
CA SER A 91 -9.22 10.39 7.99
C SER A 91 -8.55 9.11 8.51
N SER A 92 -9.28 8.00 8.42
CA SER A 92 -8.75 6.66 8.72
C SER A 92 -7.59 6.31 7.79
N LEU A 93 -7.74 6.50 6.48
CA LEU A 93 -6.69 6.24 5.48
C LEU A 93 -5.37 6.91 5.86
N ILE A 94 -5.36 8.21 6.16
CA ILE A 94 -4.12 8.92 6.52
C ILE A 94 -3.50 8.39 7.84
N GLN A 95 -4.34 7.95 8.79
CA GLN A 95 -3.86 7.35 10.03
C GLN A 95 -3.27 5.96 9.82
N GLN A 96 -3.80 5.16 8.90
CA GLN A 96 -3.26 3.84 8.55
C GLN A 96 -1.81 3.94 8.08
N HIS A 97 -1.44 4.94 7.26
CA HIS A 97 -0.04 5.08 6.83
C HIS A 97 0.90 5.24 8.03
N LYS A 98 0.51 5.95 9.10
CA LYS A 98 1.36 6.11 10.29
C LYS A 98 1.61 4.76 10.98
N SER A 99 0.57 3.94 11.10
CA SER A 99 0.68 2.59 11.65
C SER A 99 1.58 1.71 10.79
N ILE A 100 1.40 1.75 9.47
CA ILE A 100 2.20 0.99 8.51
C ILE A 100 3.67 1.42 8.58
N HIS A 101 3.97 2.72 8.53
CA HIS A 101 5.37 3.19 8.61
C HIS A 101 6.07 2.76 9.90
N LYS A 102 5.39 2.73 11.05
CA LYS A 102 5.98 2.19 12.28
C LYS A 102 6.41 0.72 12.13
N GLY A 103 5.60 -0.09 11.44
CA GLY A 103 5.93 -1.47 11.13
C GLY A 103 7.07 -1.61 10.12
N LEU A 104 7.10 -0.74 9.10
CA LEU A 104 8.18 -0.69 8.11
C LEU A 104 9.52 -0.29 8.75
N ASP A 105 9.54 0.72 9.63
CA ASP A 105 10.74 1.16 10.34
C ASP A 105 11.35 -0.01 11.15
N ASN A 106 10.50 -0.78 11.85
CA ASN A 106 10.94 -1.95 12.61
C ASN A 106 11.52 -3.04 11.69
N LEU A 107 10.85 -3.32 10.56
CA LEU A 107 11.29 -4.34 9.60
C LEU A 107 12.61 -3.95 8.93
N GLU A 108 12.74 -2.69 8.54
CA GLU A 108 13.93 -2.14 7.91
C GLU A 108 15.14 -2.22 8.85
N VAL A 109 15.00 -1.73 10.09
CA VAL A 109 16.07 -1.78 11.09
C VAL A 109 16.50 -3.23 11.36
N TYR A 110 15.55 -4.14 11.54
CA TYR A 110 15.86 -5.55 11.79
C TYR A 110 16.61 -6.17 10.60
N ALA A 111 16.11 -5.97 9.38
CA ALA A 111 16.73 -6.53 8.18
C ALA A 111 18.13 -5.96 7.92
N GLN A 112 18.33 -4.65 8.14
CA GLN A 112 19.64 -4.00 8.05
C GLN A 112 20.63 -4.57 9.07
N ASN A 113 20.21 -4.71 10.33
CA ASN A 113 21.06 -5.26 11.39
C ASN A 113 21.48 -6.71 11.08
N CYS A 114 20.56 -7.55 10.60
CA CYS A 114 20.90 -8.91 10.18
C CYS A 114 21.88 -8.94 9.00
N LEU A 115 21.72 -8.05 8.01
CA LEU A 115 22.63 -7.96 6.86
C LEU A 115 24.04 -7.51 7.25
N GLN A 116 24.15 -6.67 8.29
CA GLN A 116 25.41 -6.15 8.81
C GLN A 116 26.07 -7.09 9.82
N GLY A 117 25.40 -8.18 10.24
CA GLY A 117 25.88 -9.07 11.30
C GLY A 117 25.77 -8.49 12.71
N ALA A 118 24.98 -7.41 12.89
CA ALA A 118 24.71 -6.80 14.19
C ALA A 118 23.60 -7.53 14.97
N ALA A 119 22.83 -8.39 14.31
CA ALA A 119 21.82 -9.25 14.93
C ALA A 119 21.74 -10.60 14.22
N ASP A 120 21.54 -11.68 14.99
CA ASP A 120 21.25 -13.01 14.43
C ASP A 120 19.81 -13.09 13.92
N PHE A 121 19.63 -13.64 12.73
CA PHE A 121 18.31 -13.76 12.13
C PHE A 121 17.46 -14.83 12.81
N GLN A 122 16.28 -14.42 13.28
CA GLN A 122 15.22 -15.25 13.83
C GLN A 122 13.92 -15.08 13.03
N TRP A 123 13.27 -16.21 12.71
CA TRP A 123 11.98 -16.22 12.01
C TRP A 123 10.83 -15.64 12.84
N SER A 124 10.83 -15.91 14.15
CA SER A 124 9.82 -15.38 15.07
C SER A 124 9.83 -13.86 15.14
N GLU A 125 11.00 -13.23 15.08
CA GLU A 125 11.15 -11.77 15.12
C GLU A 125 10.56 -11.12 13.86
N VAL A 126 10.95 -11.57 12.66
CA VAL A 126 10.39 -11.02 11.41
C VAL A 126 8.89 -11.28 11.31
N LYS A 127 8.42 -12.46 11.75
CA LYS A 127 6.98 -12.76 11.82
C LYS A 127 6.26 -11.78 12.74
N GLY A 128 6.76 -11.60 13.96
CA GLY A 128 6.18 -10.69 14.94
C GLY A 128 6.14 -9.24 14.45
N ILE A 129 7.16 -8.79 13.71
CA ILE A 129 7.16 -7.46 13.08
C ILE A 129 6.07 -7.37 12.01
N LEU A 130 5.98 -8.35 11.09
CA LEU A 130 4.95 -8.36 10.04
C LEU A 130 3.53 -8.38 10.64
N GLU A 131 3.30 -9.18 11.69
CA GLU A 131 1.98 -9.27 12.33
C GLU A 131 1.53 -7.95 12.98
N GLN A 132 2.45 -7.07 13.37
CA GLN A 132 2.11 -5.78 14.00
C GLN A 132 1.36 -4.82 13.06
N PHE A 133 1.66 -4.85 11.75
CA PHE A 133 1.09 -3.90 10.79
C PHE A 133 0.36 -4.56 9.62
N GLY A 134 0.47 -5.88 9.45
CA GLY A 134 -0.18 -6.63 8.37
C GLY A 134 -1.68 -6.39 8.24
N PRO A 135 -2.49 -6.51 9.31
CA PRO A 135 -3.92 -6.22 9.22
C PRO A 135 -4.22 -4.81 8.71
N THR A 136 -3.49 -3.80 9.21
CA THR A 136 -3.65 -2.41 8.77
C THR A 136 -3.19 -2.20 7.33
N LEU A 137 -2.10 -2.83 6.91
CA LEU A 137 -1.64 -2.77 5.52
C LEU A 137 -2.69 -3.34 4.58
N TRP A 138 -3.17 -4.56 4.82
CA TRP A 138 -4.16 -5.19 3.93
C TRP A 138 -5.45 -4.38 3.83
N GLN A 139 -5.96 -3.90 4.97
CA GLN A 139 -7.12 -3.00 5.01
C GLN A 139 -6.87 -1.74 4.18
N HIS A 140 -5.72 -1.09 4.37
CA HIS A 140 -5.35 0.12 3.65
C HIS A 140 -5.30 -0.10 2.13
N LEU A 141 -4.66 -1.19 1.69
CA LEU A 141 -4.52 -1.52 0.28
C LEU A 141 -5.86 -1.79 -0.42
N ASP A 142 -6.90 -2.19 0.33
CA ASP A 142 -8.26 -2.39 -0.18
C ASP A 142 -9.08 -1.10 -0.14
N GLU A 143 -9.14 -0.43 1.01
CA GLU A 143 -9.94 0.78 1.23
C GLU A 143 -9.52 1.93 0.31
N GLU A 144 -8.23 2.10 0.08
CA GLU A 144 -7.76 3.17 -0.82
C GLU A 144 -8.20 2.93 -2.26
N VAL A 145 -8.13 1.68 -2.75
CA VAL A 145 -8.59 1.35 -4.11
C VAL A 145 -10.09 1.57 -4.23
N GLU A 146 -10.87 1.24 -3.19
CA GLU A 146 -12.31 1.51 -3.15
C GLU A 146 -12.61 3.02 -3.20
N GLU A 147 -11.94 3.82 -2.36
CA GLU A 147 -12.13 5.26 -2.31
C GLU A 147 -11.68 5.97 -3.60
N LEU A 148 -10.74 5.38 -4.35
CA LEU A 148 -10.32 5.86 -5.67
C LEU A 148 -11.17 5.28 -6.83
N GLY A 149 -12.16 4.45 -6.53
CA GLY A 149 -13.00 3.80 -7.51
C GLY A 149 -13.93 4.77 -8.24
N ALA A 150 -14.40 4.35 -9.42
CA ALA A 150 -15.22 5.21 -10.28
C ALA A 150 -16.48 5.75 -9.59
N ASP A 151 -17.10 4.95 -8.72
CA ASP A 151 -18.30 5.35 -7.99
C ASP A 151 -18.05 6.49 -7.01
N LYS A 152 -16.91 6.49 -6.32
CA LYS A 152 -16.54 7.54 -5.37
C LYS A 152 -16.07 8.79 -6.10
N LEU A 153 -15.26 8.63 -7.14
CA LEU A 153 -14.73 9.79 -7.86
C LEU A 153 -15.81 10.56 -8.63
N ARG A 154 -16.80 9.88 -9.23
CA ARG A 154 -17.90 10.55 -9.96
C ARG A 154 -18.86 11.33 -9.06
N GLU A 155 -18.85 11.09 -7.74
CA GLU A 155 -19.61 11.90 -6.78
C GLU A 155 -18.98 13.28 -6.55
N HIS A 156 -17.69 13.45 -6.89
CA HIS A 156 -16.90 14.63 -6.53
C HIS A 156 -16.28 15.38 -7.71
N TRP A 157 -16.12 14.72 -8.85
CA TRP A 157 -15.40 15.25 -10.02
C TRP A 157 -16.19 15.03 -11.30
N SER A 158 -16.14 16.01 -12.21
CA SER A 158 -16.66 15.82 -13.57
C SER A 158 -15.68 15.00 -14.41
N LYS A 159 -16.17 14.47 -15.53
CA LYS A 159 -15.35 13.72 -16.50
C LYS A 159 -14.21 14.58 -17.05
N GLU A 160 -14.48 15.84 -17.37
CA GLU A 160 -13.51 16.80 -17.87
C GLU A 160 -12.43 17.12 -16.83
N GLU A 161 -12.81 17.19 -15.55
CA GLU A 161 -11.87 17.38 -14.45
C GLU A 161 -10.98 16.15 -14.27
N MET A 162 -11.56 14.94 -14.31
CA MET A 162 -10.80 13.68 -14.25
C MET A 162 -9.77 13.57 -15.38
N LEU A 163 -10.14 13.95 -16.61
CA LEU A 163 -9.24 13.95 -17.76
C LEU A 163 -8.07 14.94 -17.64
N ARG A 164 -8.24 16.00 -16.85
CA ARG A 164 -7.21 17.04 -16.63
C ARG A 164 -6.45 16.84 -15.32
N MET A 165 -6.82 15.84 -14.53
CA MET A 165 -6.23 15.60 -13.22
C MET A 165 -4.75 15.22 -13.40
N PRO A 166 -3.82 15.87 -12.69
CA PRO A 166 -2.40 15.52 -12.76
C PRO A 166 -2.20 14.15 -12.07
N MET A 167 -1.92 13.13 -12.87
CA MET A 167 -1.91 11.70 -12.55
C MET A 167 -0.63 11.01 -12.96
#